data_AF-A0A848Y8D1-F1
#
_entry.id   AF-A0A848Y8D1-F1
#
_cell.length_a   1.000
_cell.length_b   1.000
_cell.length_c   1.000
_cell.angle_alpha   90.00
_cell.angle_beta   90.00
_cell.angle_gamma   90.00
#
_symmetry.space_group_name_H-M   'P 1'
#
loop_
_entity.id
_entity.type
_entity.pdbx_description
1 polymer ?
#
loop_
_entity_poly.entity_id
_entity_poly.type
_entity_poly.pdbx_seq_one_letter_code
_entity_poly.pdbx_strand_id
1 'polypeptide(L)' 'LNAALAQWMAGQGRLEHSLTIAQGTQIGRVGRVHIRPAAGAILVGGQTNLLIEGTVTL' A
#
# COMPACT_ATOMS: atom_id res chain seq x y z
N LEU A 1 3.14 6.60 4.55
CA LEU A 1 3.17 5.74 5.76
C LEU A 1 3.60 4.29 5.46
N ASN A 2 2.80 3.49 4.74
CA ASN A 2 3.08 2.06 4.54
C ASN A 2 4.47 1.75 3.95
N ALA A 3 4.94 2.56 3.00
CA ALA A 3 6.30 2.42 2.44
C ALA A 3 7.41 2.63 3.49
N ALA A 4 7.27 3.62 4.37
CA ALA A 4 8.24 3.89 5.43
C ALA A 4 8.25 2.79 6.49
N LEU A 5 7.06 2.27 6.87
CA LEU A 5 6.95 1.12 7.77
C LEU A 5 7.61 -0.12 7.17
N ALA A 6 7.42 -0.37 5.87
CA ALA A 6 8.06 -1.48 5.19
C ALA A 6 9.58 -1.35 5.17
N GLN A 7 10.12 -0.15 4.91
CA GLN A 7 11.56 0.11 5.00
C GLN A 7 12.10 -0.13 6.41
N TRP A 8 11.39 0.34 7.44
CA TRP A 8 11.76 0.07 8.82
C TRP A 8 11.74 -1.44 9.13
N MET A 9 10.69 -2.17 8.72
CA MET A 9 10.61 -3.62 8.89
C MET A 9 11.75 -4.35 8.16
N ALA A 10 12.11 -3.93 6.94
CA ALA A 10 13.23 -4.50 6.21
C ALA A 10 14.55 -4.30 6.95
N GLY A 11 14.79 -3.10 7.49
CA GLY A 11 15.95 -2.81 8.34
C GLY A 11 16.00 -3.60 9.66
N GLN A 12 14.92 -4.27 10.04
CA GLN A 12 14.85 -5.18 11.20
C GLN A 12 14.85 -6.66 10.80
N GLY A 13 15.02 -6.99 9.52
CA GLY A 13 14.91 -8.38 9.03
C GLY A 13 13.49 -8.96 9.09
N ARG A 14 12.46 -8.10 9.20
CA ARG A 14 11.05 -8.51 9.39
C ARG A 14 10.24 -8.50 8.09
N LEU A 15 10.90 -8.33 6.95
CA LEU A 15 10.26 -8.22 5.63
C LEU A 15 10.93 -9.17 4.62
N GLU A 16 10.88 -10.47 4.91
CA GLU A 16 11.48 -11.52 4.07
C GLU A 16 10.55 -11.94 2.91
N HIS A 17 9.25 -11.71 3.06
CA HIS A 17 8.23 -12.12 2.11
C HIS A 17 7.27 -10.98 1.80
N SER A 18 6.50 -11.16 0.71
CA SER A 18 5.43 -10.21 0.39
C SER A 18 4.35 -10.27 1.47
N LEU A 19 3.78 -9.12 1.83
CA LEU A 19 2.70 -9.02 2.80
C LEU A 19 1.62 -8.05 2.35
N THR A 20 0.44 -8.19 2.96
CA THR A 20 -0.70 -7.30 2.69
C THR A 20 -1.10 -6.59 3.98
N ILE A 21 -1.19 -5.25 3.93
CA ILE A 21 -1.58 -4.40 5.05
C ILE A 21 -3.04 -3.97 4.87
N ALA A 22 -3.85 -4.08 5.92
CA ALA A 22 -5.19 -3.51 5.97
C ALA A 22 -5.14 -2.04 6.43
N GLN A 23 -5.87 -1.15 5.74
CA GLN A 23 -5.96 0.26 6.11
C GLN A 23 -7.40 0.78 6.01
N GLY A 24 -7.80 1.59 6.99
CA GLY A 24 -9.09 2.28 7.01
C GLY A 24 -10.24 1.48 7.64
N THR A 25 -9.97 0.31 8.24
CA THR A 25 -11.01 -0.56 8.82
C THR A 25 -11.86 0.15 9.87
N GLN A 26 -11.25 0.97 10.73
CA GLN A 26 -11.97 1.72 11.77
C GLN A 26 -12.96 2.75 11.22
N ILE A 27 -12.79 3.19 9.97
CA ILE A 27 -13.71 4.11 9.28
C ILE A 27 -14.54 3.41 8.20
N GLY A 28 -14.69 2.09 8.31
CA GLY A 28 -15.49 1.29 7.38
C GLY A 28 -14.89 1.11 5.98
N ARG A 29 -13.59 1.37 5.80
CA ARG A 29 -12.87 1.14 4.54
C ARG A 29 -12.04 -0.14 4.60
N VAL A 30 -12.05 -0.91 3.53
CA VAL A 30 -11.37 -2.21 3.44
C VAL A 30 -10.15 -2.12 2.52
N GLY A 31 -9.34 -1.07 2.68
CA GLY A 31 -8.14 -0.86 1.86
C GLY A 31 -7.13 -1.99 2.05
N ARG A 32 -6.50 -2.42 0.96
CA ARG A 32 -5.42 -3.42 0.97
C ARG A 32 -4.21 -2.85 0.24
N VAL A 33 -3.09 -2.82 0.95
CA VAL A 33 -1.80 -2.37 0.43
C VAL A 33 -0.88 -3.58 0.35
N HIS A 34 -0.43 -3.89 -0.84
CA HIS A 34 0.50 -4.98 -1.12
C HIS A 34 1.93 -4.46 -1.06
N ILE A 35 2.75 -5.16 -0.29
CA ILE A 35 4.18 -4.86 -0.13
C ILE A 35 4.96 -6.05 -0.63
N ARG A 36 5.92 -5.79 -1.54
CA ARG A 36 6.79 -6.80 -2.13
C ARG A 36 8.25 -6.35 -2.05
N PRO A 37 9.12 -7.06 -1.31
CA PRO A 37 10.55 -6.85 -1.38
C PRO A 37 11.07 -7.11 -2.80
N ALA A 38 12.00 -6.27 -3.25
CA ALA A 38 12.74 -6.43 -4.48
C ALA A 38 14.23 -6.15 -4.21
N ALA A 39 15.11 -6.53 -5.14
CA ALA A 39 16.54 -6.27 -4.99
C ALA A 39 16.80 -4.76 -4.86
N GLY A 40 17.21 -4.32 -3.68
CA GLY A 40 17.50 -2.91 -3.38
C GLY A 40 16.28 -1.99 -3.28
N ALA A 41 15.05 -2.52 -3.28
CA ALA A 41 13.83 -1.72 -3.24
C ALA A 41 12.67 -2.42 -2.54
N ILE A 42 11.64 -1.65 -2.19
CA ILE A 42 10.36 -2.17 -1.70
C ILE A 42 9.26 -1.63 -2.59
N LEU A 43 8.55 -2.54 -3.26
CA LEU A 43 7.41 -2.20 -4.10
C LEU A 43 6.15 -2.11 -3.25
N VAL A 44 5.41 -1.02 -3.42
CA VAL A 44 4.16 -0.77 -2.71
C VAL A 44 3.07 -0.53 -3.75
N GLY A 45 2.01 -1.32 -3.68
CA GLY A 45 0.91 -1.25 -4.63
C GLY A 45 -0.43 -1.53 -3.96
N GLY A 46 -1.52 -1.29 -4.69
CA GLY A 46 -2.88 -1.49 -4.22
C GLY A 46 -3.84 -1.53 -5.40
N GLN A 47 -5.04 -2.04 -5.16
CA GLN A 47 -6.11 -1.96 -6.14
C GLN A 47 -6.67 -0.53 -6.19
N THR A 48 -6.97 -0.07 -7.40
CA THR A 48 -7.60 1.23 -7.66
C THR A 48 -8.90 1.01 -8.42
N ASN A 49 -9.92 1.81 -8.12
CA ASN A 49 -11.19 1.81 -8.85
C ASN A 49 -11.44 3.20 -9.42
N LEU A 50 -11.95 3.27 -10.64
CA LEU A 50 -12.50 4.50 -11.21
C LEU A 50 -13.95 4.62 -10.72
N LEU A 51 -14.26 5.66 -9.94
CA LEU A 51 -15.59 5.84 -9.34
C LEU A 51 -16.44 6.87 -10.09
N ILE A 52 -15.80 7.91 -10.60
CA ILE A 52 -16.47 9.03 -11.25
C ILE A 52 -15.65 9.39 -12.49
N GLU A 53 -16.36 9.60 -13.58
CA GLU A 53 -15.86 10.16 -14.82
C GLU A 53 -16.76 11.35 -15.19
N GLY A 54 -16.16 12.48 -15.59
CA GLY A 54 -16.91 13.68 -15.92
C GLY A 54 -16.04 14.86 -16.27
N THR A 55 -16.69 15.95 -16.68
CA THR A 55 -16.07 17.20 -17.13
C THR A 55 -16.52 18.36 -16.26
N VAL A 56 -15.60 19.28 -15.97
CA VAL A 56 -15.89 20.54 -15.25
C VAL A 56 -15.77 21.69 -16.23
N THR A 57 -16.82 22.52 -16.34
CA THR A 57 -16.79 23.80 -17.06
C THR A 57 -16.54 24.91 -16.06
N LEU A 58 -15.52 25.73 -16.32
CA LEU A 58 -15.13 26.87 -15.49
C LEU A 58 -15.90 28.13 -15.88
#